data_AF-A0A7S3BXX5-F1
#
_entry.id   AF-A0A7S3BXX5-F1
#
_cell.length_a   1.000
_cell.length_b   1.000
_cell.length_c   1.000
_cell.angle_alpha   90.00
_cell.angle_beta   90.00
_cell.angle_gamma   90.00
#
_symmetry.space_group_name_H-M   'P 1'
#
loop_
_entity.id
_entity.type
_entity.pdbx_description
1 polymer ?
#
loop_
_entity_poly.entity_id
_entity_poly.type
_entity_poly.pdbx_seq_one_letter_code
_entity_poly.pdbx_strand_id
1 'polypeptide(L)'
;CKITTMGAAESRSSSFAELFAALPPAGQEQLAALAEKGSTTLLKPHPAAPAPFPEVPVGVSIRLSTDSAASALSTVPRLQRKHYEMIPKEIEEASFFINFFSHATVIVRETAPELLPPEEPEMWKGSDTTANSFEEVWVGLSDDKKSAITALTERTSDTIFTPCATAPPAFPPILLGFEVFIDEGAAVAALATVPGLQAKHYISVPKKLSEKEFWINFFRHMTVLI
;
A
#
# COMPACT_ATOMS: atom_id res chain seq x y z
N CYS A 1 -2.24 28.96 26.74
CA CYS A 1 -2.26 27.81 25.82
C CYS A 1 -1.66 28.21 24.49
N LYS A 2 -0.42 27.81 24.21
CA LYS A 2 0.20 27.96 22.89
C LYS A 2 -0.23 26.76 22.07
N ILE A 3 -0.99 27.01 21.01
CA ILE A 3 -1.29 26.01 19.99
C ILE A 3 -0.02 25.89 19.17
N THR A 4 0.73 24.81 19.38
CA THR A 4 1.84 24.44 18.52
C THR A 4 1.22 23.86 17.26
N THR A 5 1.32 24.61 16.17
CA THR A 5 1.02 24.16 14.81
C THR A 5 1.86 22.92 14.55
N MET A 6 1.21 21.77 14.37
CA MET A 6 1.84 20.55 13.87
C MET A 6 2.39 20.88 12.48
N GLY A 7 3.71 20.85 12.35
CA GLY A 7 4.36 20.93 11.06
C GLY A 7 3.86 19.78 10.20
N ALA A 8 3.29 20.10 9.04
CA ALA A 8 3.17 19.15 7.96
C ALA A 8 4.57 18.61 7.69
N ALA A 9 4.79 17.33 7.93
CA ALA A 9 5.99 16.66 7.48
C ALA A 9 6.00 16.78 5.96
N GLU A 10 6.94 17.55 5.42
CA GLU A 10 7.16 17.68 3.98
C GLU A 10 7.46 16.30 3.41
N SER A 11 6.49 15.78 2.65
CA SER A 11 6.53 14.47 2.03
C SER A 11 7.62 14.42 0.97
N ARG A 12 8.71 13.70 1.22
CA ARG A 12 9.54 13.17 0.14
C ARG A 12 8.90 11.89 -0.40
N SER A 13 7.72 12.02 -0.99
CA SER A 13 7.27 11.02 -1.96
C SER A 13 8.10 11.28 -3.20
N SER A 14 9.14 10.48 -3.45
CA SER A 14 9.91 10.61 -4.68
C SER A 14 8.99 10.30 -5.85
N SER A 15 8.64 11.33 -6.64
CA SER A 15 7.71 11.18 -7.75
C SER A 15 8.26 10.20 -8.79
N PHE A 16 7.39 9.56 -9.58
CA PHE A 16 7.84 8.65 -10.65
C PHE A 16 8.80 9.35 -11.64
N ALA A 17 8.66 10.67 -11.83
CA ALA A 17 9.57 11.48 -12.65
C ALA A 17 11.01 11.47 -12.10
N GLU A 18 11.19 11.56 -10.78
CA GLU A 18 12.51 11.48 -10.14
C GLU A 18 13.13 10.09 -10.32
N LEU A 19 12.31 9.04 -10.15
CA LEU A 19 12.73 7.66 -10.41
C LEU A 19 13.17 7.49 -11.86
N PHE A 20 12.38 7.95 -12.82
CA PHE A 20 12.71 7.84 -14.24
C PHE A 20 14.01 8.58 -14.59
N ALA A 21 14.19 9.79 -14.06
CA ALA A 21 15.40 10.58 -14.27
C ALA A 21 16.65 9.93 -13.66
N ALA A 22 16.50 9.19 -12.56
CA ALA A 22 17.58 8.46 -11.89
C ALA A 22 17.95 7.14 -12.59
N LEU A 23 17.09 6.59 -13.47
CA LEU A 23 17.38 5.34 -14.16
C LEU A 23 18.56 5.48 -15.13
N PRO A 24 19.39 4.42 -15.29
CA PRO A 24 20.38 4.39 -16.34
C PRO A 24 19.72 4.47 -17.72
N PRO A 25 20.43 4.95 -18.77
CA PRO A 25 19.87 5.10 -20.11
C PRO A 25 19.19 3.82 -20.64
N ALA A 26 19.77 2.65 -20.38
CA ALA A 26 19.19 1.37 -20.77
C ALA A 26 17.81 1.11 -20.13
N GLY A 27 17.62 1.48 -18.85
CA GLY A 27 16.34 1.36 -18.16
C GLY A 27 15.30 2.36 -18.70
N GLN A 28 15.73 3.60 -18.99
CA GLN A 28 14.87 4.62 -19.61
C GLN A 28 14.40 4.19 -21.00
N GLU A 29 15.31 3.65 -21.81
CA GLU A 29 15.01 3.12 -23.15
C GLU A 29 14.04 1.94 -23.09
N GLN A 30 14.25 0.99 -22.18
CA GLN A 30 13.33 -0.14 -21.99
C GLN A 30 11.93 0.32 -21.56
N LEU A 31 11.83 1.29 -20.66
CA LEU A 31 10.54 1.88 -20.28
C LEU A 31 9.86 2.60 -21.44
N ALA A 32 10.61 3.36 -22.24
CA ALA A 32 10.08 4.02 -23.43
C ALA A 32 9.60 3.01 -24.50
N ALA A 33 10.32 1.89 -24.64
CA ALA A 33 9.98 0.82 -25.58
C ALA A 33 8.60 0.18 -25.29
N LEU A 34 8.16 0.17 -24.02
CA LEU A 34 6.82 -0.31 -23.65
C LEU A 34 5.71 0.44 -24.40
N ALA A 35 5.90 1.73 -24.64
CA ALA A 35 4.91 2.62 -25.25
C ALA A 35 5.05 2.78 -26.78
N GLU A 36 5.96 2.03 -27.41
CA GLU A 36 6.16 2.10 -28.86
C GLU A 36 4.89 1.77 -29.66
N LYS A 37 4.79 2.35 -30.86
CA LYS A 37 3.60 2.25 -31.71
C LYS A 37 3.17 0.80 -31.95
N GLY A 38 4.12 -0.10 -32.19
CA GLY A 38 3.86 -1.53 -32.45
C GLY A 38 3.90 -2.43 -31.20
N SER A 39 4.24 -1.89 -30.03
CA SER A 39 4.35 -2.68 -28.81
C SER A 39 2.98 -3.19 -28.35
N THR A 40 2.90 -4.48 -28.04
CA THR A 40 1.73 -5.12 -27.40
C THR A 40 2.01 -5.50 -25.95
N THR A 41 3.19 -5.13 -25.43
CA THR A 41 3.68 -5.52 -24.12
C THR A 41 2.74 -5.08 -22.99
N LEU A 42 2.11 -3.91 -23.12
CA LEU A 42 1.18 -3.36 -22.13
C LEU A 42 -0.20 -4.03 -22.12
N LEU A 43 -0.46 -5.02 -22.98
CA LEU A 43 -1.70 -5.82 -22.93
C LEU A 43 -1.75 -6.79 -21.75
N LYS A 44 -0.58 -7.14 -21.20
CA LYS A 44 -0.46 -8.09 -20.10
C LYS A 44 0.57 -7.61 -19.08
N PRO A 45 0.41 -7.98 -17.80
CA PRO A 45 1.42 -7.65 -16.81
C PRO A 45 2.70 -8.47 -17.05
N HIS A 46 3.83 -7.96 -16.57
CA HIS A 46 5.09 -8.68 -16.62
C HIS A 46 5.02 -9.94 -15.72
N PRO A 47 5.35 -11.13 -16.23
CA PRO A 47 5.15 -12.39 -15.50
C PRO A 47 6.02 -12.54 -14.25
N ALA A 48 7.15 -11.85 -14.19
CA ALA A 48 8.07 -11.86 -13.03
C ALA A 48 7.84 -10.71 -12.03
N ALA A 49 6.81 -9.88 -12.22
CA ALA A 49 6.46 -8.83 -11.28
C ALA A 49 5.71 -9.40 -10.07
N PRO A 50 5.73 -8.72 -8.90
CA PRO A 50 4.81 -9.01 -7.81
C PRO A 50 3.35 -8.99 -8.26
N ALA A 51 2.47 -9.64 -7.49
CA ALA A 51 1.04 -9.50 -7.70
C ALA A 51 0.62 -8.02 -7.56
N PRO A 52 -0.29 -7.48 -8.40
CA PRO A 52 -0.74 -6.09 -8.29
C PRO A 52 -1.45 -5.78 -6.96
N PHE A 53 -2.22 -6.75 -6.47
CA PHE A 53 -2.95 -6.68 -5.21
C PHE A 53 -2.67 -7.97 -4.42
N PRO A 54 -1.52 -8.06 -3.73
CA PRO A 54 -1.24 -9.18 -2.84
C PRO A 54 -2.21 -9.19 -1.65
N GLU A 55 -2.36 -10.34 -1.00
CA GLU A 55 -3.11 -10.43 0.25
C GLU A 55 -2.45 -9.55 1.31
N VAL A 56 -3.27 -8.73 1.98
CA VAL A 56 -2.87 -7.86 3.09
C VAL A 56 -3.81 -8.03 4.29
N PRO A 57 -3.34 -7.72 5.51
CA PRO A 57 -4.20 -7.69 6.68
C PRO A 57 -5.38 -6.72 6.54
N VAL A 58 -6.46 -6.99 7.25
CA VAL A 58 -7.55 -6.01 7.46
C VAL A 58 -6.96 -4.69 7.98
N GLY A 59 -7.47 -3.54 7.55
CA GLY A 59 -6.93 -2.24 7.97
C GLY A 59 -5.65 -1.81 7.23
N VAL A 60 -5.16 -2.62 6.30
CA VAL A 60 -4.11 -2.27 5.34
C VAL A 60 -4.74 -2.11 3.96
N SER A 61 -4.39 -1.02 3.29
CA SER A 61 -4.88 -0.70 1.94
C SER A 61 -3.73 -0.69 0.95
N ILE A 62 -4.01 -1.18 -0.26
CA ILE A 62 -3.14 -1.07 -1.44
C ILE A 62 -3.91 -0.32 -2.51
N ARG A 63 -3.29 0.70 -3.10
CA ARG A 63 -3.91 1.45 -4.21
C ARG A 63 -2.88 1.89 -5.24
N LEU A 64 -3.36 2.18 -6.44
CA LEU A 64 -2.59 2.90 -7.44
C LEU A 64 -2.43 4.37 -7.00
N SER A 65 -1.21 4.87 -7.00
CA SER A 65 -0.91 6.29 -6.73
C SER A 65 -1.29 7.13 -7.95
N THR A 66 -2.30 7.99 -7.80
CA THR A 66 -2.73 8.91 -8.87
C THR A 66 -1.59 9.82 -9.33
N ASP A 67 -0.75 10.27 -8.41
CA ASP A 67 0.40 11.12 -8.72
C ASP A 67 1.46 10.36 -9.50
N SER A 68 1.73 9.10 -9.14
CA SER A 68 2.65 8.25 -9.90
C SER A 68 2.11 7.95 -11.30
N ALA A 69 0.81 7.66 -11.44
CA ALA A 69 0.17 7.41 -12.72
C ALA A 69 0.24 8.64 -13.64
N ALA A 70 -0.12 9.82 -13.13
CA ALA A 70 -0.04 11.08 -13.86
C ALA A 70 1.41 11.42 -14.25
N SER A 71 2.35 11.22 -13.32
CA SER A 71 3.78 11.44 -13.54
C SER A 71 4.37 10.48 -14.59
N ALA A 72 3.96 9.21 -14.60
CA ALA A 72 4.38 8.27 -15.63
C ALA A 72 3.90 8.69 -17.03
N LEU A 73 2.64 9.11 -17.16
CA LEU A 73 2.08 9.57 -18.44
C LEU A 73 2.83 10.79 -19.00
N SER A 74 3.23 11.72 -18.13
CA SER A 74 3.94 12.94 -18.56
C SER A 74 5.43 12.73 -18.79
N THR A 75 6.04 11.74 -18.13
CA THR A 75 7.49 11.54 -18.16
C THR A 75 7.92 10.52 -19.22
N VAL A 76 7.23 9.38 -19.33
CA VAL A 76 7.66 8.31 -20.24
C VAL A 76 7.30 8.66 -21.68
N PRO A 77 8.28 8.67 -22.60
CA PRO A 77 8.03 9.01 -23.99
C PRO A 77 6.88 8.20 -24.58
N ARG A 78 5.93 8.89 -25.23
CA ARG A 78 4.77 8.32 -25.92
C ARG A 78 3.76 7.57 -25.01
N LEU A 79 4.00 7.38 -23.72
CA LEU A 79 3.11 6.60 -22.85
C LEU A 79 1.69 7.19 -22.81
N GLN A 80 1.56 8.52 -22.70
CA GLN A 80 0.25 9.19 -22.78
C GLN A 80 -0.49 8.91 -24.09
N ARG A 81 0.23 8.89 -25.22
CA ARG A 81 -0.39 8.56 -26.51
C ARG A 81 -0.82 7.10 -26.56
N LYS A 82 0.01 6.20 -26.03
CA LYS A 82 -0.31 4.76 -25.95
C LYS A 82 -1.54 4.51 -25.07
N HIS A 83 -1.65 5.23 -23.94
CA HIS A 83 -2.81 5.23 -23.06
C HIS A 83 -4.11 5.53 -23.83
N TYR A 84 -4.14 6.62 -24.63
CA TYR A 84 -5.31 6.94 -25.48
C TYR A 84 -5.55 5.97 -26.64
N GLU A 85 -4.51 5.31 -27.15
CA GLU A 85 -4.63 4.32 -28.21
C GLU A 85 -5.29 3.03 -27.70
N MET A 86 -4.96 2.61 -26.48
CA MET A 86 -5.38 1.32 -25.89
C MET A 86 -6.68 1.40 -25.09
N ILE A 87 -7.00 2.53 -24.45
CA ILE A 87 -8.19 2.65 -23.57
C ILE A 87 -9.33 3.39 -24.29
N PRO A 88 -10.59 2.90 -24.18
CA PRO A 88 -11.03 1.65 -23.56
C PRO A 88 -11.04 0.46 -24.55
N LYS A 89 -10.36 0.59 -25.70
CA LYS A 89 -10.53 -0.32 -26.85
C LYS A 89 -9.97 -1.73 -26.62
N GLU A 90 -8.81 -1.81 -25.98
CA GLU A 90 -8.04 -3.04 -25.80
C GLU A 90 -8.01 -3.46 -24.33
N ILE A 91 -7.85 -2.50 -23.43
CA ILE A 91 -7.80 -2.72 -21.96
C ILE A 91 -8.45 -1.56 -21.20
N GLU A 92 -8.83 -1.84 -19.96
CA GLU A 92 -9.28 -0.83 -19.00
C GLU A 92 -8.11 0.00 -18.44
N GLU A 93 -8.40 1.21 -17.96
CA GLU A 93 -7.39 2.12 -17.41
C GLU A 93 -6.64 1.52 -16.22
N ALA A 94 -7.34 0.87 -15.29
CA ALA A 94 -6.69 0.17 -14.17
C ALA A 94 -5.73 -0.91 -14.66
N SER A 95 -6.14 -1.70 -15.65
CA SER A 95 -5.29 -2.75 -16.26
C SER A 95 -4.08 -2.16 -16.98
N PHE A 96 -4.24 -1.02 -17.67
CA PHE A 96 -3.12 -0.33 -18.31
C PHE A 96 -2.04 0.04 -17.31
N PHE A 97 -2.41 0.66 -16.19
CA PHE A 97 -1.44 1.06 -15.17
C PHE A 97 -0.84 -0.13 -14.43
N ILE A 98 -1.64 -1.14 -14.08
CA ILE A 98 -1.13 -2.40 -13.53
C ILE A 98 -0.07 -3.00 -14.45
N ASN A 99 -0.36 -3.10 -15.75
CA ASN A 99 0.55 -3.68 -16.72
C ASN A 99 1.82 -2.83 -16.84
N PHE A 100 1.67 -1.52 -17.06
CA PHE A 100 2.82 -0.60 -17.16
C PHE A 100 3.73 -0.69 -15.93
N PHE A 101 3.18 -0.56 -14.73
CA PHE A 101 3.95 -0.58 -13.49
C PHE A 101 4.53 -1.96 -13.17
N SER A 102 3.90 -3.05 -13.62
CA SER A 102 4.49 -4.39 -13.51
C SER A 102 5.76 -4.52 -14.35
N HIS A 103 5.76 -4.02 -15.59
CA HIS A 103 6.96 -3.98 -16.44
C HIS A 103 8.01 -3.03 -15.87
N ALA A 104 7.58 -1.84 -15.42
CA ALA A 104 8.49 -0.87 -14.81
C ALA A 104 9.20 -1.45 -13.58
N THR A 105 8.47 -2.13 -12.70
CA THR A 105 9.05 -2.77 -11.50
C THR A 105 10.16 -3.74 -11.87
N VAL A 106 9.97 -4.56 -12.91
CA VAL A 106 10.99 -5.51 -13.34
C VAL A 106 12.19 -4.81 -13.99
N ILE A 107 11.94 -3.82 -14.86
CA ILE A 107 13.01 -3.04 -15.50
C ILE A 107 13.88 -2.33 -14.45
N VAL A 108 13.26 -1.68 -13.47
CA VAL A 108 14.01 -1.02 -12.38
C VAL A 108 14.78 -2.05 -11.55
N ARG A 109 14.15 -3.19 -11.21
CA ARG A 109 14.83 -4.27 -10.47
C ARG A 109 16.07 -4.79 -11.20
N GLU A 110 16.04 -4.87 -12.52
CA GLU A 110 17.14 -5.41 -13.33
C GLU A 110 18.23 -4.37 -13.61
N THR A 111 17.86 -3.09 -13.73
CA THR A 111 18.77 -2.03 -14.18
C THR A 111 19.29 -1.13 -13.06
N ALA A 112 18.52 -0.95 -11.98
CA ALA A 112 18.81 -0.06 -10.86
C ALA A 112 18.00 -0.49 -9.61
N PRO A 113 18.27 -1.69 -9.03
CA PRO A 113 17.49 -2.23 -7.90
C PRO A 113 17.48 -1.32 -6.67
N GLU A 114 18.50 -0.48 -6.50
CA GLU A 114 18.60 0.51 -5.43
C GLU A 114 17.54 1.61 -5.49
N LEU A 115 16.86 1.78 -6.63
CA LEU A 115 15.75 2.72 -6.81
C LEU A 115 14.39 2.13 -6.47
N LEU A 116 14.31 0.82 -6.17
CA LEU A 116 13.07 0.22 -5.69
C LEU A 116 12.74 0.75 -4.29
N PRO A 117 11.45 0.95 -3.98
CA PRO A 117 11.04 1.37 -2.64
C PRO A 117 11.48 0.31 -1.61
N PRO A 118 11.83 0.75 -0.39
CA PRO A 118 12.14 -0.18 0.70
C PRO A 118 10.93 -1.07 1.00
N GLU A 119 11.19 -2.29 1.49
CA GLU A 119 10.12 -3.24 1.88
C GLU A 119 9.18 -2.66 2.94
N GLU A 120 9.72 -1.84 3.85
CA GLU A 120 8.91 -1.08 4.80
C GLU A 120 8.90 0.41 4.42
N PRO A 121 7.72 0.99 4.16
CA PRO A 121 7.62 2.40 3.81
C PRO A 121 7.93 3.28 5.02
N GLU A 122 8.63 4.39 4.78
CA GLU A 122 8.87 5.43 5.79
C GLU A 122 7.54 6.07 6.23
N MET A 123 6.66 6.36 5.27
CA MET A 123 5.26 6.72 5.51
C MET A 123 4.39 5.47 5.48
N TRP A 124 4.11 4.93 6.66
CA TRP A 124 3.35 3.68 6.83
C TRP A 124 1.86 3.91 7.10
N LYS A 125 1.45 5.16 7.38
CA LYS A 125 0.06 5.59 7.51
C LYS A 125 -0.39 6.28 6.24
N GLY A 126 -1.65 6.09 5.89
CA GLY A 126 -2.31 6.82 4.83
C GLY A 126 -3.81 6.85 5.04
N SER A 127 -4.50 7.67 4.25
CA SER A 127 -5.95 7.70 4.21
C SER A 127 -6.40 7.33 2.81
N ASP A 128 -7.27 6.32 2.75
CA ASP A 128 -8.11 6.11 1.58
C ASP A 128 -9.47 6.74 1.87
N THR A 129 -9.82 7.80 1.14
CA THR A 129 -11.12 8.47 1.29
C THR A 129 -12.26 7.65 0.69
N THR A 130 -11.96 6.54 0.01
CA THR A 130 -12.93 5.77 -0.77
C THR A 130 -13.43 4.49 -0.10
N ALA A 131 -12.73 3.96 0.91
CA ALA A 131 -13.17 2.76 1.63
C ALA A 131 -12.54 2.65 3.03
N ASN A 132 -13.37 2.43 4.06
CA ASN A 132 -12.91 2.03 5.38
C ASN A 132 -12.77 0.51 5.41
N SER A 133 -11.53 0.02 5.28
CA SER A 133 -11.22 -1.42 5.18
C SER A 133 -11.53 -2.23 6.45
N PHE A 134 -11.96 -1.58 7.53
CA PHE A 134 -12.27 -2.22 8.82
C PHE A 134 -13.77 -2.29 9.12
N GLU A 135 -14.54 -1.21 8.92
CA GLU A 135 -15.93 -1.14 9.40
C GLU A 135 -16.83 -2.21 8.78
N GLU A 136 -16.74 -2.39 7.46
CA GLU A 136 -17.53 -3.41 6.75
C GLU A 136 -17.20 -4.82 7.26
N VAL A 137 -15.91 -5.09 7.47
CA VAL A 137 -15.44 -6.36 8.02
C VAL A 137 -16.02 -6.57 9.41
N TRP A 138 -15.87 -5.59 10.31
CA TRP A 138 -16.33 -5.68 11.69
C TRP A 138 -17.84 -5.90 11.80
N VAL A 139 -18.64 -5.19 11.01
CA VAL A 139 -20.11 -5.36 10.99
C VAL A 139 -20.50 -6.77 10.59
N GLY A 140 -19.81 -7.36 9.61
CA GLY A 140 -20.07 -8.71 9.10
C GLY A 140 -19.65 -9.86 10.02
N LEU A 141 -18.88 -9.62 11.08
CA LEU A 141 -18.42 -10.67 11.98
C LEU A 141 -19.52 -11.20 12.91
N SER A 142 -19.50 -12.52 13.15
CA SER A 142 -20.29 -13.15 14.20
C SER A 142 -19.81 -12.76 15.60
N ASP A 143 -20.66 -12.95 16.60
CA ASP A 143 -20.36 -12.58 17.99
C ASP A 143 -19.15 -13.35 18.54
N ASP A 144 -18.98 -14.63 18.18
CA ASP A 144 -17.82 -15.43 18.58
C ASP A 144 -16.50 -14.83 18.06
N LYS A 145 -16.50 -14.35 16.81
CA LYS A 145 -15.32 -13.72 16.20
C LYS A 145 -15.03 -12.36 16.82
N LYS A 146 -16.08 -11.55 17.06
CA LYS A 146 -15.96 -10.27 17.78
C LYS A 146 -15.41 -10.48 19.19
N SER A 147 -15.90 -11.49 19.90
CA SER A 147 -15.41 -11.86 21.23
C SER A 147 -13.93 -12.25 21.22
N ALA A 148 -13.51 -13.08 20.26
CA ALA A 148 -12.11 -13.46 20.10
C ALA A 148 -11.20 -12.24 19.83
N ILE A 149 -11.65 -11.29 19.01
CA ILE A 149 -10.92 -10.04 18.75
C ILE A 149 -10.89 -9.15 20.00
N THR A 150 -12.00 -9.02 20.73
CA THR A 150 -12.06 -8.27 21.99
C THR A 150 -11.10 -8.85 23.03
N ALA A 151 -10.94 -10.18 23.10
CA ALA A 151 -10.00 -10.83 24.00
C ALA A 151 -8.53 -10.41 23.76
N LEU A 152 -8.16 -10.01 22.53
CA LEU A 152 -6.84 -9.45 22.24
C LEU A 152 -6.59 -8.13 22.98
N THR A 153 -7.65 -7.38 23.25
CA THR A 153 -7.59 -6.04 23.85
C THR A 153 -7.58 -6.06 25.37
N GLU A 154 -7.82 -7.22 25.98
CA GLU A 154 -7.83 -7.36 27.42
C GLU A 154 -6.51 -6.90 28.04
N ARG A 155 -6.60 -6.31 29.24
CA ARG A 155 -5.43 -5.77 29.93
C ARG A 155 -4.36 -6.84 30.18
N THR A 156 -4.78 -8.07 30.44
CA THR A 156 -3.97 -9.25 30.71
C THR A 156 -3.45 -9.95 29.45
N SER A 157 -4.01 -9.66 28.28
CA SER A 157 -3.60 -10.30 27.02
C SER A 157 -2.31 -9.68 26.50
N ASP A 158 -1.25 -10.46 26.36
CA ASP A 158 0.01 -9.99 25.78
C ASP A 158 0.14 -10.30 24.27
N THR A 159 -0.90 -10.89 23.68
CA THR A 159 -0.91 -11.40 22.29
C THR A 159 -0.52 -10.33 21.25
N ILE A 160 -1.08 -9.12 21.37
CA ILE A 160 -0.79 -7.98 20.45
C ILE A 160 0.69 -7.54 20.52
N PHE A 161 1.44 -7.89 21.56
CA PHE A 161 2.86 -7.55 21.66
C PHE A 161 3.76 -8.42 20.77
N THR A 162 3.21 -9.45 20.15
CA THR A 162 3.92 -10.32 19.21
C THR A 162 3.25 -10.31 17.84
N PRO A 163 4.01 -10.25 16.74
CA PRO A 163 3.43 -10.34 15.40
C PRO A 163 2.75 -11.70 15.16
N CYS A 164 1.57 -11.69 14.55
CA CYS A 164 0.90 -12.91 14.12
C CYS A 164 1.57 -13.47 12.85
N ALA A 165 2.49 -14.42 13.00
CA ALA A 165 3.30 -14.93 11.88
C ALA A 165 2.50 -15.63 10.77
N THR A 166 1.29 -16.10 11.07
CA THR A 166 0.41 -16.78 10.11
C THR A 166 -0.43 -15.82 9.27
N ALA A 167 -0.52 -14.54 9.65
CA ALA A 167 -1.16 -13.52 8.81
C ALA A 167 -0.22 -13.07 7.67
N PRO A 168 -0.78 -12.62 6.54
CA PRO A 168 0.00 -11.94 5.50
C PRO A 168 0.80 -10.76 6.09
N PRO A 169 1.94 -10.39 5.47
CA PRO A 169 2.70 -9.21 5.87
C PRO A 169 1.87 -7.94 5.65
N ALA A 170 2.03 -6.94 6.54
CA ALA A 170 1.35 -5.65 6.38
C ALA A 170 1.90 -4.82 5.22
N PHE A 171 3.17 -5.03 4.87
CA PHE A 171 3.84 -4.33 3.76
C PHE A 171 4.49 -5.37 2.85
N PRO A 172 3.70 -6.08 2.01
CA PRO A 172 4.26 -6.99 1.01
C PRO A 172 5.01 -6.20 -0.09
N PRO A 173 5.88 -6.86 -0.87
CA PRO A 173 6.39 -6.27 -2.10
C PRO A 173 5.23 -5.92 -3.05
N ILE A 174 5.17 -4.65 -3.47
CA ILE A 174 4.17 -4.13 -4.39
C ILE A 174 4.81 -3.60 -5.68
N LEU A 175 3.99 -3.36 -6.69
CA LEU A 175 4.43 -2.73 -7.93
C LEU A 175 4.86 -1.27 -7.68
N LEU A 176 5.82 -0.77 -8.47
CA LEU A 176 6.09 0.66 -8.56
C LEU A 176 4.80 1.43 -8.85
N GLY A 177 4.69 2.66 -8.35
CA GLY A 177 3.49 3.48 -8.53
C GLY A 177 2.25 3.00 -7.76
N PHE A 178 2.36 1.93 -6.99
CA PHE A 178 1.36 1.55 -5.98
C PHE A 178 1.82 2.01 -4.60
N GLU A 179 0.86 2.25 -3.72
CA GLU A 179 1.05 2.60 -2.32
C GLU A 179 0.46 1.49 -1.45
N VAL A 180 1.17 1.13 -0.38
CA VAL A 180 0.65 0.28 0.69
C VAL A 180 0.79 1.00 2.02
N PHE A 181 -0.30 1.06 2.78
CA PHE A 181 -0.33 1.77 4.06
C PHE A 181 -1.36 1.19 5.01
N ILE A 182 -1.16 1.43 6.30
CA ILE A 182 -2.19 1.25 7.31
C ILE A 182 -3.18 2.40 7.17
N ASP A 183 -4.44 2.05 6.96
CA ASP A 183 -5.53 3.01 6.78
C ASP A 183 -5.87 3.68 8.12
N GLU A 184 -5.67 5.00 8.18
CA GLU A 184 -5.99 5.79 9.36
C GLU A 184 -7.49 5.77 9.68
N GLY A 185 -8.36 5.70 8.66
CA GLY A 185 -9.80 5.56 8.84
C GLY A 185 -10.14 4.25 9.54
N ALA A 186 -9.53 3.15 9.09
CA ALA A 186 -9.66 1.84 9.72
C ALA A 186 -9.14 1.82 11.16
N ALA A 187 -7.98 2.44 11.43
CA ALA A 187 -7.41 2.53 12.77
C ALA A 187 -8.33 3.32 13.73
N VAL A 188 -8.83 4.48 13.29
CA VAL A 188 -9.76 5.30 14.08
C VAL A 188 -11.07 4.56 14.33
N ALA A 189 -11.63 3.90 13.31
CA ALA A 189 -12.85 3.12 13.45
C ALA A 189 -12.66 1.94 14.41
N ALA A 190 -11.53 1.24 14.34
CA ALA A 190 -11.19 0.16 15.26
C ALA A 190 -11.14 0.65 16.72
N LEU A 191 -10.49 1.79 16.98
CA LEU A 191 -10.46 2.39 18.32
C LEU A 191 -11.86 2.71 18.87
N ALA A 192 -12.76 3.15 17.99
CA ALA A 192 -14.12 3.53 18.36
C ALA A 192 -15.06 2.34 18.59
N THR A 193 -14.84 1.23 17.89
CA THR A 193 -15.80 0.12 17.80
C THR A 193 -15.38 -1.12 18.58
N VAL A 194 -14.09 -1.43 18.66
CA VAL A 194 -13.59 -2.64 19.32
C VAL A 194 -13.51 -2.38 20.84
N PRO A 195 -14.33 -3.07 21.66
CA PRO A 195 -14.33 -2.86 23.10
C PRO A 195 -12.93 -3.07 23.69
N GLY A 196 -12.48 -2.14 24.54
CA GLY A 196 -11.18 -2.24 25.21
C GLY A 196 -9.96 -1.82 24.37
N LEU A 197 -10.07 -1.71 23.04
CA LEU A 197 -8.92 -1.42 22.18
C LEU A 197 -8.30 -0.06 22.46
N GLN A 198 -9.12 0.99 22.64
CA GLN A 198 -8.62 2.33 22.94
C GLN A 198 -7.81 2.37 24.25
N ALA A 199 -8.30 1.69 25.29
CA ALA A 199 -7.59 1.59 26.56
C ALA A 199 -6.28 0.80 26.38
N LYS A 200 -6.30 -0.29 25.62
CA LYS A 200 -5.12 -1.10 25.30
C LYS A 200 -4.08 -0.31 24.53
N HIS A 201 -4.48 0.45 23.51
CA HIS A 201 -3.63 1.33 22.73
C HIS A 201 -2.94 2.36 23.64
N TYR A 202 -3.71 3.06 24.49
CA TYR A 202 -3.18 4.08 25.40
C TYR A 202 -2.13 3.55 26.39
N ILE A 203 -2.31 2.34 26.93
CA ILE A 203 -1.33 1.76 27.86
C ILE A 203 -0.10 1.15 27.17
N SER A 204 -0.24 0.79 25.88
CA SER A 204 0.77 0.05 25.12
C SER A 204 1.64 0.97 24.27
N VAL A 205 1.11 2.08 23.77
CA VAL A 205 1.81 2.99 22.86
C VAL A 205 2.14 4.30 23.58
N PRO A 206 3.38 4.82 23.50
CA PRO A 206 4.57 4.23 22.90
C PRO A 206 5.35 3.31 23.87
N LYS A 207 4.78 2.96 25.03
CA LYS A 207 5.53 2.39 26.16
C LYS A 207 6.04 0.96 25.94
N LYS A 208 5.26 0.14 25.25
CA LYS A 208 5.53 -1.29 24.99
C LYS A 208 5.74 -1.57 23.51
N LEU A 209 5.03 -0.85 22.64
CA LEU A 209 5.16 -0.90 21.19
C LEU A 209 5.20 0.52 20.64
N SER A 210 5.86 0.70 19.50
CA SER A 210 5.58 1.84 18.64
C SER A 210 4.14 1.78 18.13
N GLU A 211 3.62 2.92 17.67
CA GLU A 211 2.27 2.98 17.09
C GLU A 211 2.17 2.09 15.84
N LYS A 212 3.22 2.07 15.01
CA LYS A 212 3.33 1.22 13.81
C LYS A 212 3.19 -0.25 14.18
N GLU A 213 4.00 -0.73 15.13
CA GLU A 213 3.97 -2.13 15.57
C GLU A 213 2.63 -2.52 16.19
N PHE A 214 2.01 -1.63 16.96
CA PHE A 214 0.69 -1.88 17.53
C PHE A 214 -0.35 -2.17 16.44
N TRP A 215 -0.41 -1.30 15.41
CA TRP A 215 -1.39 -1.47 14.35
C TRP A 215 -1.10 -2.68 13.47
N ILE A 216 0.17 -2.92 13.09
CA ILE A 216 0.57 -4.13 12.38
C ILE A 216 0.11 -5.37 13.14
N ASN A 217 0.42 -5.45 14.43
CA ASN A 217 0.13 -6.65 15.21
C ASN A 217 -1.38 -6.83 15.41
N PHE A 218 -2.10 -5.76 15.77
CA PHE A 218 -3.54 -5.82 15.96
C PHE A 218 -4.25 -6.31 14.70
N PHE A 219 -3.98 -5.68 13.55
CA PHE A 219 -4.63 -6.02 12.29
C PHE A 219 -4.25 -7.41 11.77
N ARG A 220 -2.99 -7.84 11.97
CA ARG A 220 -2.57 -9.21 11.64
C ARG A 220 -3.28 -10.25 12.49
N HIS A 221 -3.40 -10.05 13.80
CA HIS A 221 -4.16 -10.97 14.66
C HIS A 221 -5.64 -11.00 14.28
N MET A 222 -6.24 -9.84 14.03
CA MET A 222 -7.63 -9.75 13.56
C MET A 222 -7.83 -10.54 12.27
N THR A 223 -6.92 -10.41 11.30
CA THR A 223 -7.02 -11.10 10.00
C THR A 223 -7.06 -12.62 10.14
N VAL A 224 -6.29 -13.21 11.06
CA VAL A 224 -6.30 -14.67 11.30
C VAL A 224 -7.56 -15.12 12.03
N LEU A 225 -8.16 -14.22 12.82
CA LEU A 225 -9.35 -14.55 13.60
C LEU A 225 -10.63 -14.48 12.78
N ILE A 226 -10.65 -13.90 11.59
CA ILE A 226 -11.85 -13.83 10.72
C ILE A 226 -11.99 -15.12 9.94
#